data_AF-A6FXP5-F1
#
_entry.id   AF-A6FXP5-F1
#
_cell.length_a   1.000
_cell.length_b   1.000
_cell.length_c   1.000
_cell.angle_alpha   90.00
_cell.angle_beta   90.00
_cell.angle_gamma   90.00
#
_symmetry.space_group_name_H-M   'P 1'
#
loop_
_entity.id
_entity.type
_entity.pdbx_description
1 polymer ?
#
loop_
_entity_poly.entity_id
_entity_poly.type
_entity_poly.pdbx_seq_one_letter_code
_entity_poly.pdbx_strand_id
1 'polypeptide(L)'
;MLVACTLSYTVEYQVSVAEDVDLSGEPTLVLAMLDEDESGSQAERSDTERLTDAYSIDTLASSADVRDYVRRTEALGSASTEFFLYAFLDLDGDGAWQPGEPWGVDPNNPVTIVEDGYESAITIENDAEANP
;
A
#
# COMPACT_ATOMS: atom_id res chain seq x y z
N MET A 1 -14.15 33.10 -7.91
CA MET A 1 -13.59 32.41 -6.73
C MET A 1 -13.94 30.95 -6.89
N LEU A 2 -13.02 30.16 -7.46
CA LEU A 2 -13.20 28.70 -7.57
C LEU A 2 -12.94 28.14 -6.17
N VAL A 3 -13.97 27.58 -5.54
CA VAL A 3 -13.80 26.75 -4.36
C VAL A 3 -13.09 25.50 -4.87
N ALA A 4 -11.83 25.31 -4.49
CA ALA A 4 -11.21 24.00 -4.63
C ALA A 4 -12.03 23.07 -3.72
N CYS A 5 -12.87 22.24 -4.32
CA CYS A 5 -13.55 21.19 -3.59
C CYS A 5 -12.46 20.18 -3.22
N THR A 6 -11.99 20.22 -1.98
CA THR A 6 -11.25 19.08 -1.42
C THR A 6 -12.26 17.96 -1.33
N LEU A 7 -12.17 17.02 -2.26
CA LEU A 7 -12.87 15.75 -2.14
C LEU A 7 -12.09 14.95 -1.11
N SER A 8 -12.76 14.59 -0.02
CA SER A 8 -12.25 13.64 0.94
C SER A 8 -12.84 12.29 0.57
N TYR A 9 -12.00 11.25 0.58
CA TYR A 9 -12.42 9.87 0.41
C TYR A 9 -12.09 9.09 1.66
N THR A 10 -12.94 8.11 1.95
CA THR A 10 -12.64 7.07 2.94
C THR A 10 -12.14 5.83 2.23
N VAL A 11 -10.97 5.35 2.64
CA VAL A 11 -10.47 4.03 2.24
C VAL A 11 -10.30 3.15 3.46
N GLU A 12 -10.88 1.95 3.41
CA GLU A 12 -10.74 0.92 4.41
C GLU A 12 -9.86 -0.21 3.86
N TYR A 13 -8.87 -0.60 4.64
CA TYR A 13 -7.91 -1.64 4.27
C TYR A 13 -8.00 -2.77 5.27
N GLN A 14 -8.00 -4.00 4.77
CA GLN A 14 -7.69 -5.19 5.53
C GLN A 14 -6.37 -5.76 5.01
N VAL A 15 -5.38 -5.92 5.90
CA VAL A 15 -4.13 -6.60 5.58
C VAL A 15 -4.02 -7.87 6.40
N SER A 16 -3.73 -8.98 5.72
CA SER A 16 -3.39 -10.25 6.32
C SER A 16 -2.01 -10.71 5.88
N VAL A 17 -1.26 -11.32 6.79
CA VAL A 17 0.04 -11.93 6.48
C VAL A 17 -0.14 -13.45 6.31
N ALA A 18 0.36 -14.00 5.20
CA ALA A 18 0.31 -15.42 4.92
C ALA A 18 1.06 -16.25 5.98
N GLU A 19 0.64 -17.50 6.18
CA GLU A 19 1.13 -18.33 7.29
C GLU A 19 2.60 -18.74 7.15
N ASP A 20 3.15 -18.69 5.94
CA ASP A 20 4.54 -19.02 5.61
C ASP A 20 5.53 -17.86 5.83
N VAL A 21 5.02 -16.65 6.11
CA VAL A 21 5.86 -15.48 6.37
C VAL A 21 6.48 -15.54 7.77
N ASP A 22 7.80 -15.34 7.87
CA ASP A 22 8.51 -15.32 9.15
C ASP A 22 8.28 -13.98 9.88
N LEU A 23 7.72 -14.06 11.09
CA LEU A 23 7.44 -12.90 11.96
C LEU A 23 8.33 -12.87 13.21
N SER A 24 9.43 -13.62 13.23
CA SER A 24 10.25 -13.83 14.43
C SER A 24 11.08 -12.59 14.83
N GLY A 25 11.22 -11.61 13.92
CA GLY A 25 12.06 -10.41 14.07
C GLY A 25 11.35 -9.14 14.55
N GLU A 26 10.14 -9.23 15.10
CA GLU A 26 9.30 -8.07 15.45
C GLU A 26 9.07 -7.10 14.26
N PRO A 27 8.61 -7.61 13.10
CA PRO A 27 8.45 -6.77 11.92
C PRO A 27 7.34 -5.73 12.11
N THR A 28 7.48 -4.61 11.42
CA THR A 28 6.47 -3.55 11.39
C THR A 28 5.69 -3.62 10.08
N LEU A 29 4.36 -3.70 10.16
CA LEU A 29 3.53 -3.52 8.97
C LEU A 29 3.59 -2.08 8.48
N VAL A 30 3.79 -1.89 7.19
CA VAL A 30 3.75 -0.59 6.51
C VAL A 30 2.76 -0.66 5.35
N LEU A 31 1.90 0.35 5.24
CA LEU A 31 1.03 0.56 4.10
C LEU A 31 1.63 1.64 3.22
N ALA A 32 1.76 1.37 1.92
CA ALA A 32 2.26 2.33 0.94
C ALA A 32 1.17 2.66 -0.07
N MET A 33 1.05 3.96 -0.35
CA MET A 33 0.19 4.48 -1.39
C MET A 33 1.03 5.30 -2.35
N LEU A 34 0.95 4.97 -3.64
CA LEU A 34 1.64 5.71 -4.69
C LEU A 34 0.61 6.37 -5.58
N ASP A 35 0.80 7.66 -5.80
CA ASP A 35 0.00 8.52 -6.66
C ASP A 35 0.66 8.62 -8.06
N GLU A 36 -0.10 8.50 -9.14
CA GLU A 36 0.41 8.59 -10.52
C GLU A 36 0.64 10.01 -11.07
N ASP A 37 0.31 11.09 -10.34
CA ASP A 37 0.43 12.47 -10.86
C ASP A 37 1.87 12.84 -11.28
N GLU A 38 2.91 12.16 -10.77
CA GLU A 38 4.30 12.44 -11.15
C GLU A 38 4.89 11.57 -12.26
N SER A 39 4.23 10.53 -12.78
CA SER A 39 4.77 9.80 -13.93
C SER A 39 3.74 8.88 -14.58
N GLY A 40 3.26 9.26 -15.77
CA GLY A 40 2.65 8.35 -16.76
C GLY A 40 3.61 7.27 -17.29
N SER A 41 4.58 6.85 -16.48
CA SER A 41 5.59 5.83 -16.70
C SER A 41 5.54 4.74 -15.62
N GLN A 42 4.69 4.89 -14.60
CA GLN A 42 4.60 3.90 -13.54
C GLN A 42 3.77 2.68 -13.97
N ALA A 43 2.67 2.85 -14.72
CA ALA A 43 1.77 1.74 -15.12
C ALA A 43 2.44 0.60 -15.91
N GLU A 44 3.58 0.86 -16.55
CA GLU A 44 4.36 -0.16 -17.29
C GLU A 44 5.44 -0.85 -16.44
N ARG A 45 5.67 -0.41 -15.21
CA ARG A 45 6.65 -1.00 -14.29
C ARG A 45 6.06 -2.19 -13.55
N SER A 46 6.94 -3.12 -13.18
CA SER A 46 6.56 -4.21 -12.27
C SER A 46 6.20 -3.63 -10.90
N ASP A 47 5.28 -4.26 -10.19
CA ASP A 47 4.87 -3.83 -8.84
C ASP A 47 6.05 -3.67 -7.88
N THR A 48 7.03 -4.57 -7.93
CA THR A 48 8.29 -4.49 -7.18
C THR A 48 9.08 -3.22 -7.49
N GLU A 49 9.18 -2.85 -8.77
CA GLU A 49 9.90 -1.63 -9.19
C GLU A 49 9.17 -0.38 -8.69
N ARG A 50 7.83 -0.40 -8.71
CA ARG A 50 7.01 0.69 -8.20
C ARG A 50 7.17 0.86 -6.69
N LEU A 51 7.11 -0.24 -5.94
CA LEU A 51 7.22 -0.24 -4.49
C LEU A 51 8.62 0.22 -4.02
N THR A 52 9.67 -0.15 -4.74
CA THR A 52 11.05 0.29 -4.46
C THR A 52 11.26 1.79 -4.71
N ASP A 53 10.60 2.36 -5.72
CA ASP A 53 10.74 3.77 -6.13
C ASP A 53 9.74 4.68 -5.39
N ALA A 54 8.94 4.13 -4.46
CA ALA A 54 7.92 4.86 -3.71
C ALA A 54 8.55 5.97 -2.85
N TYR A 55 8.53 7.20 -3.39
CA TYR A 55 9.23 8.36 -2.82
C TYR A 55 8.54 8.97 -1.58
N SER A 56 7.34 8.49 -1.23
CA SER A 56 6.64 8.87 0.00
C SER A 56 5.77 7.71 0.45
N ILE A 57 6.30 6.95 1.39
CA ILE A 57 5.53 5.97 2.14
C ILE A 57 4.89 6.74 3.29
N ASP A 58 3.63 7.15 3.13
CA ASP A 58 2.84 7.53 4.28
C ASP A 58 2.62 6.26 5.11
N THR A 59 3.43 6.05 6.15
CA THR A 59 3.20 4.96 7.09
C THR A 59 1.84 5.19 7.74
N LEU A 60 0.82 4.59 7.17
CA LEU A 60 -0.54 4.77 7.63
C LEU A 60 -0.64 4.17 9.06
N ALA A 61 -0.03 3.02 9.33
CA ALA A 61 0.12 2.54 10.70
C ALA A 61 1.18 1.46 10.84
N SER A 62 1.58 1.23 12.09
CA SER A 62 2.38 0.10 12.54
C SER A 62 1.61 -0.70 13.58
N SER A 63 1.65 -2.03 13.48
CA SER A 63 1.09 -2.97 14.47
C SER A 63 2.08 -4.09 14.72
N ALA A 64 2.26 -4.46 15.99
CA ALA A 64 2.98 -5.68 16.37
C ALA A 64 2.08 -6.94 16.26
N ASP A 65 0.75 -6.75 16.19
CA ASP A 65 -0.21 -7.80 15.86
C ASP A 65 -0.48 -7.70 14.36
N VAL A 66 0.38 -8.38 13.61
CA VAL A 66 0.55 -8.20 12.16
C VAL A 66 -0.44 -9.06 11.35
N ARG A 67 -1.17 -9.98 11.99
CA ARG A 67 -1.95 -11.02 11.30
C ARG A 67 -3.30 -10.55 10.76
N ASP A 68 -3.92 -9.54 11.37
CA ASP A 68 -5.16 -8.95 10.88
C ASP A 68 -5.15 -7.46 11.22
N TYR A 69 -4.79 -6.64 10.23
CA TYR A 69 -4.68 -5.20 10.39
C TYR A 69 -5.76 -4.49 9.58
N VAL A 70 -6.64 -3.76 10.27
CA VAL A 70 -7.71 -2.98 9.64
C VAL A 70 -7.50 -1.49 9.92
N ARG A 71 -7.46 -0.67 8.88
CA ARG A 71 -7.36 0.80 9.00
C ARG A 71 -8.34 1.52 8.12
N ARG A 72 -8.83 2.65 8.63
CA ARG A 72 -9.55 3.66 7.89
C ARG A 72 -8.66 4.88 7.67
N THR A 73 -8.44 5.25 6.42
CA THR A 73 -7.78 6.51 6.05
C THR A 73 -8.84 7.50 5.58
N GLU A 74 -8.77 8.73 6.10
CA GLU A 74 -9.69 9.81 5.76
C GLU A 74 -8.91 10.92 5.01
N ALA A 75 -9.26 11.12 3.74
CA ALA A 75 -8.74 12.14 2.80
C ALA A 75 -7.46 11.80 2.01
N LEU A 76 -7.67 11.35 0.76
CA LEU A 76 -6.69 11.44 -0.33
C LEU A 76 -7.08 12.64 -1.18
N GLY A 77 -6.12 13.51 -1.51
CA GLY A 77 -6.40 14.72 -2.30
C GLY A 77 -6.97 14.38 -3.68
N SER A 78 -7.90 15.22 -4.15
CA SER A 78 -8.52 15.29 -5.50
C SER A 78 -8.78 13.94 -6.21
N ALA A 79 -10.05 13.52 -6.32
CA ALA A 79 -10.41 12.43 -7.22
C ALA A 79 -10.22 12.80 -8.68
N SER A 80 -9.14 12.28 -9.24
CA SER A 80 -9.02 11.86 -10.63
C SER A 80 -7.71 11.08 -10.88
N THR A 81 -6.99 10.71 -9.81
CA THR A 81 -5.65 10.13 -9.92
C THR A 81 -5.71 8.63 -9.64
N GLU A 82 -4.96 7.87 -10.44
CA GLU A 82 -4.77 6.43 -10.24
C GLU A 82 -3.83 6.22 -9.06
N PHE A 83 -4.27 5.41 -8.10
CA PHE A 83 -3.50 5.05 -6.92
C PHE A 83 -3.05 3.60 -7.03
N PHE A 84 -1.88 3.33 -6.46
CA PHE A 84 -1.38 1.99 -6.26
C PHE A 84 -1.22 1.74 -4.78
N LEU A 85 -1.83 0.67 -4.32
CA LEU A 85 -1.93 0.34 -2.91
C LEU A 85 -1.12 -0.93 -2.63
N TYR A 86 -0.19 -0.81 -1.70
CA TYR A 86 0.69 -1.90 -1.29
C TYR A 86 0.76 -1.99 0.23
N ALA A 87 1.14 -3.16 0.72
CA ALA A 87 1.48 -3.39 2.11
C ALA A 87 2.77 -4.22 2.19
N PHE A 88 3.64 -3.94 3.15
CA PHE A 88 4.86 -4.71 3.36
C PHE A 88 5.25 -4.82 4.83
N LEU A 89 6.08 -5.81 5.14
CA LEU A 89 6.71 -5.96 6.45
C LEU A 89 8.10 -5.35 6.43
N ASP A 90 8.24 -4.25 7.16
CA ASP A 90 9.52 -3.64 7.47
C ASP A 90 10.25 -4.49 8.53
N LEU A 91 11.28 -5.19 8.09
CA LEU A 91 12.07 -6.13 8.90
C LEU A 91 13.25 -5.45 9.59
N ASP A 92 13.74 -4.32 9.07
CA ASP A 92 14.95 -3.64 9.56
C ASP A 92 14.67 -2.30 10.28
N GLY A 93 13.43 -1.82 10.20
CA GLY A 93 12.91 -0.65 10.88
C GLY A 93 13.17 0.68 10.17
N ASP A 94 13.55 0.67 8.89
CA ASP A 94 13.86 1.88 8.13
C ASP A 94 12.64 2.55 7.47
N GLY A 95 11.49 1.88 7.46
CA GLY A 95 10.23 2.34 6.91
C GLY A 95 10.13 2.29 5.38
N ALA A 96 11.09 1.67 4.69
CA ALA A 96 11.11 1.51 3.24
C ALA A 96 11.09 0.03 2.86
N TRP A 97 10.43 -0.30 1.74
CA TRP A 97 10.47 -1.67 1.24
C TRP A 97 11.82 -2.00 0.61
N GLN A 98 12.38 -3.16 0.95
CA GLN A 98 13.64 -3.66 0.41
C GLN A 98 13.53 -5.12 -0.07
N PRO A 99 14.39 -5.56 -1.01
CA PRO A 99 14.45 -6.97 -1.41
C PRO A 99 14.69 -7.90 -0.22
N GLY A 100 13.81 -8.89 -0.07
CA GLY A 100 13.80 -9.82 1.07
C GLY A 100 12.73 -9.49 2.11
N GLU A 101 12.03 -8.37 1.97
CA GLU A 101 10.88 -8.02 2.79
C GLU A 101 9.57 -8.53 2.17
N PRO A 102 8.76 -9.30 2.92
CA PRO A 102 7.45 -9.74 2.48
C PRO A 102 6.54 -8.56 2.13
N TRP A 103 5.83 -8.65 1.02
CA TRP A 103 4.89 -7.61 0.61
C TRP A 103 3.66 -8.19 -0.10
N GLY A 104 2.68 -7.32 -0.32
CA GLY A 104 1.42 -7.62 -0.94
C GLY A 104 0.87 -6.42 -1.70
N VAL A 105 0.01 -6.69 -2.67
CA VAL A 105 -0.57 -5.71 -3.57
C VAL A 105 -2.10 -5.77 -3.52
N ASP A 106 -2.76 -4.62 -3.66
CA ASP A 106 -4.19 -4.60 -3.92
C ASP A 106 -4.48 -5.27 -5.29
N PRO A 107 -5.40 -6.24 -5.36
CA PRO A 107 -5.66 -7.00 -6.60
C PRO A 107 -6.29 -6.17 -7.72
N ASN A 108 -6.78 -4.96 -7.42
CA ASN A 108 -7.37 -4.02 -8.37
C ASN A 108 -6.42 -2.87 -8.72
N ASN A 109 -5.13 -2.95 -8.41
CA ASN A 109 -4.16 -1.94 -8.84
C ASN A 109 -4.05 -1.86 -10.39
N PRO A 110 -4.01 -0.66 -11.00
CA PRO A 110 -4.32 0.66 -10.42
C PRO A 110 -5.79 0.82 -10.03
N VAL A 111 -6.04 1.47 -8.90
CA VAL A 111 -7.40 1.85 -8.49
C VAL A 111 -7.64 3.34 -8.70
N THR A 112 -8.79 3.68 -9.28
CA THR A 112 -9.32 5.05 -9.26
C THR A 112 -10.36 5.19 -8.14
N ILE A 113 -10.09 6.06 -7.17
CA ILE A 113 -11.01 6.34 -6.07
C ILE A 113 -11.90 7.53 -6.46
N VAL A 114 -13.13 7.23 -6.88
CA VAL A 114 -14.09 8.22 -7.41
C VAL A 114 -15.23 8.57 -6.45
N GLU A 115 -15.43 7.77 -5.39
CA GLU A 115 -16.50 7.93 -4.40
C GLU A 115 -16.01 7.54 -2.99
N ASP A 116 -16.75 7.95 -1.97
CA ASP A 116 -16.50 7.56 -0.57
C ASP A 116 -16.69 6.04 -0.38
N GLY A 117 -15.67 5.36 0.14
CA GLY A 117 -15.79 3.98 0.62
C GLY A 117 -15.10 2.92 -0.24
N TYR A 118 -13.84 3.12 -0.61
CA TYR A 118 -13.05 2.02 -1.21
C TYR A 118 -12.65 1.03 -0.11
N GLU A 119 -12.88 -0.26 -0.34
CA GLU A 119 -12.46 -1.34 0.54
C GLU A 119 -11.44 -2.22 -0.18
N SER A 120 -10.30 -2.46 0.47
CA SER A 120 -9.21 -3.27 -0.06
C SER A 120 -8.85 -4.40 0.89
N ALA A 121 -8.53 -5.57 0.32
CA ALA A 121 -7.92 -6.68 1.04
C ALA A 121 -6.57 -7.00 0.41
N ILE A 122 -5.49 -6.85 1.20
CA ILE A 122 -4.12 -7.11 0.76
C ILE A 122 -3.57 -8.29 1.56
N THR A 123 -3.05 -9.29 0.85
CA THR A 123 -2.33 -10.41 1.47
C THR A 123 -0.84 -10.21 1.28
N ILE A 124 -0.08 -10.22 2.36
CA ILE A 124 1.37 -10.20 2.34
C ILE A 124 1.88 -11.64 2.25
N GLU A 125 2.69 -11.92 1.24
CA GLU A 125 3.32 -13.22 1.00
C GLU A 125 4.84 -13.06 0.99
N ASN A 126 5.58 -14.16 1.14
CA ASN A 126 7.02 -14.12 0.95
C ASN A 126 7.34 -13.76 -0.50
N ASP A 127 8.17 -12.73 -0.69
CA ASP A 127 8.66 -12.26 -2.00
C ASP A 127 9.35 -13.37 -2.84
N ALA A 128 9.70 -14.50 -2.20
CA ALA A 128 10.32 -15.63 -2.86
C ALA A 128 9.42 -16.39 -3.85
N GLU A 129 8.09 -16.26 -3.81
CA GLU A 129 7.19 -17.08 -4.64
C GLU A 129 6.09 -16.33 -5.42
N ALA A 130 5.98 -15.00 -5.31
CA ALA A 130 4.99 -14.24 -6.06
C ALA A 130 5.44 -13.94 -7.51
N ASN A 131 5.73 -14.98 -8.31
CA ASN A 131 5.88 -14.83 -9.76
C ASN A 131 5.51 -16.12 -10.52
N PRO A 132 4.35 -16.15 -11.19
CA PRO A 132 4.20 -16.79 -12.49
C PRO A 132 4.32 -15.79 -13.66
#